data_AF-A0A9P6B7V7-F1
#
_entry.id   AF-A0A9P6B7V7-F1
#
_cell.length_a   1.000
_cell.length_b   1.000
_cell.length_c   1.000
_cell.angle_alpha   90.00
_cell.angle_beta   90.00
_cell.angle_gamma   90.00
#
_symmetry.space_group_name_H-M   'P 1'
#
loop_
_entity.id
_entity.type
_entity.pdbx_description
1 polymer ?
#
loop_
_entity_poly.entity_id
_entity_poly.type
_entity_poly.pdbx_seq_one_letter_code
_entity_poly.pdbx_strand_id
1 'polypeptide(L)'
;MMATILDPVFLTSILIQRRNLRTNGYRAPSSPSIVTWIDTILFRIGEAIIRLADPPPNSAGSRGISALLRCTKFVKDEDKFRAVSQLPDDWTAFPGLLASPRIPPLSRRLILTLLFGVYIVAPTLVSSGTGSGTDCTAKSLPPNLRGHLRSYMSLRINEERGVTSPLDDNDLNPLPYASLLDRAEYAMALSLFALTEHTPHIVDSIERFRPHTLSNIFVLLLTVIQPSTDSSELQGSRRLSTLQTLDPAHRVLLDCNYGRHFVSWTWSAWDVRSPHYSIITFLTISWLHQLAHWRQTQQSESYGDVGEDEVSHSILVKELSVILAVLSMPCTSSRVLSVIS
;
A
#
# COMPACT_ATOMS: atom_id res chain seq x y z
N MET A 1 16.84 13.09 0.49
CA MET A 1 17.71 11.91 0.74
C MET A 1 16.94 10.58 0.73
N MET A 2 15.77 10.44 1.38
CA MET A 2 15.05 9.15 1.31
C MET A 2 14.52 8.81 -0.09
N ALA A 3 14.01 9.80 -0.83
CA ALA A 3 13.54 9.59 -2.20
C ALA A 3 14.64 9.05 -3.15
N THR A 4 15.91 9.43 -2.94
CA THR A 4 17.05 8.94 -3.73
C THR A 4 17.44 7.52 -3.37
N ILE A 5 17.24 7.10 -2.11
CA ILE A 5 17.47 5.71 -1.65
C ILE A 5 16.36 4.79 -2.20
N LEU A 6 15.14 5.30 -2.36
CA LEU A 6 14.00 4.57 -2.92
C LEU A 6 13.93 4.68 -4.45
N ASP A 7 15.07 4.91 -5.09
CA ASP A 7 15.16 4.94 -6.54
C ASP A 7 15.42 3.54 -7.12
N PRO A 8 14.69 3.10 -8.17
CA PRO A 8 14.95 1.81 -8.81
C PRO A 8 16.39 1.66 -9.29
N VAL A 9 17.04 2.73 -9.77
CA VAL A 9 18.43 2.70 -10.23
C VAL A 9 19.37 2.48 -9.04
N PHE A 10 19.12 3.14 -7.92
CA PHE A 10 19.86 2.92 -6.68
C PHE A 10 19.71 1.48 -6.17
N LEU A 11 18.48 0.96 -6.09
CA LEU A 11 18.23 -0.42 -5.64
C LEU A 11 18.87 -1.44 -6.59
N THR A 12 18.78 -1.23 -7.90
CA THR A 12 19.46 -2.07 -8.90
C THR A 12 20.97 -2.07 -8.67
N SER A 13 21.56 -0.89 -8.44
CA SER A 13 23.00 -0.75 -8.17
C SER A 13 23.43 -1.52 -6.91
N ILE A 14 22.64 -1.42 -5.84
CA ILE A 14 22.89 -2.17 -4.59
C ILE A 14 22.78 -3.68 -4.82
N LEU A 15 21.79 -4.15 -5.58
CA LEU A 15 21.61 -5.57 -5.88
C LEU A 15 22.74 -6.13 -6.76
N ILE A 16 23.27 -5.33 -7.69
CA ILE A 16 24.48 -5.70 -8.46
C ILE A 16 25.68 -5.87 -7.51
N GLN A 17 25.87 -4.96 -6.56
CA GLN A 17 26.95 -5.10 -5.57
C GLN A 17 26.76 -6.35 -4.71
N ARG A 18 25.53 -6.66 -4.32
CA ARG A 18 25.19 -7.88 -3.57
C ARG A 18 25.54 -9.14 -4.35
N ARG A 19 25.21 -9.18 -5.64
CA ARG A 19 25.60 -10.26 -6.55
C ARG A 19 27.11 -10.44 -6.56
N ASN A 20 27.87 -9.36 -6.74
CA ASN A 20 29.34 -9.39 -6.79
C ASN A 20 29.95 -9.89 -5.48
N LEU A 21 29.43 -9.46 -4.33
CA LEU A 21 29.89 -9.94 -3.02
C LEU A 21 29.64 -11.44 -2.84
N ARG A 22 28.48 -11.92 -3.29
CA ARG A 22 28.14 -13.35 -3.25
C ARG A 22 29.06 -14.14 -4.16
N THR A 23 29.21 -13.75 -5.42
CA THR A 23 30.09 -14.48 -6.36
C THR A 23 31.54 -14.53 -5.87
N ASN A 24 32.02 -13.46 -5.22
CA ASN A 24 33.38 -13.42 -4.67
C ASN A 24 33.54 -14.21 -3.36
N GLY A 25 32.49 -14.30 -2.54
CA GLY A 25 32.47 -15.08 -1.30
C GLY A 25 32.32 -16.59 -1.49
N TYR A 26 31.86 -17.05 -2.65
CA TYR A 26 31.48 -18.44 -2.93
C TYR A 26 32.63 -19.42 -3.21
N ARG A 27 33.87 -19.12 -2.82
CA ARG A 27 34.98 -20.11 -2.92
C ARG A 27 34.91 -21.23 -1.87
N ALA A 28 33.89 -21.27 -1.01
CA ALA A 28 33.66 -22.35 -0.04
C ALA A 28 32.51 -23.28 -0.50
N PRO A 29 32.77 -24.58 -0.74
CA PRO A 29 31.86 -25.48 -1.48
C PRO A 29 30.61 -25.99 -0.73
N SER A 30 30.23 -25.43 0.43
CA SER A 30 29.14 -26.02 1.23
C SER A 30 28.43 -25.07 2.21
N SER A 31 28.46 -23.75 1.95
CA SER A 31 27.96 -22.78 2.92
C SER A 31 26.47 -22.44 2.77
N PRO A 32 25.74 -22.26 3.90
CA PRO A 32 24.39 -21.68 3.90
C PRO A 32 24.41 -20.28 3.27
N SER A 33 23.24 -19.81 2.80
CA SER A 33 23.08 -18.51 2.12
C SER A 33 23.91 -17.40 2.79
N ILE A 34 24.91 -16.87 2.09
CA ILE A 34 25.80 -15.85 2.64
C ILE A 34 24.98 -14.57 2.88
N VAL A 35 24.84 -14.20 4.15
CA VAL A 35 24.29 -12.91 4.57
C VAL A 35 25.36 -11.84 4.35
N THR A 36 25.02 -10.82 3.57
CA THR A 36 25.88 -9.69 3.22
C THR A 36 25.44 -8.44 3.98
N TRP A 37 26.31 -7.45 4.14
CA TRP A 37 25.92 -6.14 4.72
C TRP A 37 24.82 -5.44 3.91
N ILE A 38 24.71 -5.76 2.61
CA ILE A 38 23.64 -5.27 1.74
C ILE A 38 22.28 -5.82 2.17
N ASP A 39 22.22 -7.07 2.64
CA ASP A 39 20.98 -7.63 3.20
C ASP A 39 20.49 -6.80 4.40
N THR A 40 21.43 -6.35 5.24
CA THR A 40 21.11 -5.43 6.36
C THR A 40 20.55 -4.10 5.86
N ILE A 41 21.13 -3.52 4.81
CA ILE A 41 20.63 -2.26 4.23
C ILE A 41 19.23 -2.43 3.65
N LEU A 42 19.00 -3.46 2.82
CA LEU A 42 17.69 -3.72 2.23
C LEU A 42 16.61 -3.89 3.31
N PHE A 43 16.95 -4.63 4.37
CA PHE A 43 16.05 -4.78 5.51
C PHE A 43 15.75 -3.44 6.19
N ARG A 44 16.78 -2.62 6.46
CA ARG A 44 16.61 -1.31 7.09
C ARG A 44 15.85 -0.32 6.21
N ILE A 45 16.00 -0.38 4.89
CA ILE A 45 15.19 0.39 3.96
C ILE A 45 13.72 -0.02 4.08
N GLY A 46 13.42 -1.33 4.16
CA GLY A 46 12.08 -1.83 4.42
C GLY A 46 11.49 -1.29 5.72
N GLU A 47 12.23 -1.33 6.83
CA GLU A 47 11.80 -0.74 8.10
C GLU A 47 11.59 0.78 8.01
N ALA A 48 12.45 1.48 7.27
CA ALA A 48 12.34 2.92 7.08
C ALA A 48 11.10 3.28 6.26
N ILE A 49 10.74 2.51 5.22
CA ILE A 49 9.51 2.72 4.44
C ILE A 49 8.29 2.59 5.35
N ILE A 50 8.24 1.55 6.20
CA ILE A 50 7.12 1.36 7.15
C ILE A 50 7.03 2.53 8.13
N ARG A 51 8.17 3.06 8.60
CA ARG A 51 8.21 4.25 9.46
C ARG A 51 7.79 5.52 8.74
N LEU A 52 8.15 5.68 7.47
CA LEU A 52 7.77 6.84 6.65
C LEU A 52 6.28 6.82 6.28
N ALA A 53 5.68 5.64 6.23
CA ALA A 53 4.22 5.50 6.16
C ALA A 53 3.53 5.85 7.49
N ASP A 54 4.29 6.17 8.56
CA ASP A 54 3.77 6.68 9.82
C ASP A 54 4.01 8.19 9.95
N PRO A 55 2.96 9.02 10.13
CA PRO A 55 3.16 10.41 10.50
C PRO A 55 3.75 10.52 11.93
N PRO A 56 4.46 11.63 12.23
CA PRO A 56 5.15 11.80 13.49
C PRO A 56 4.23 11.73 14.72
N PRO A 57 4.78 11.31 15.88
CA PRO A 57 4.04 10.94 17.09
C PRO A 57 3.33 12.11 17.79
N ASN A 58 3.54 13.35 17.35
CA ASN A 58 2.86 14.53 17.89
C ASN A 58 1.36 14.57 17.53
N SER A 59 0.93 13.75 16.57
CA SER A 59 -0.49 13.47 16.37
C SER A 59 -0.98 12.52 17.46
N ALA A 60 -1.90 13.00 18.31
CA ALA A 60 -2.55 12.24 19.37
C ALA A 60 -3.31 11.03 18.77
N GLY A 61 -2.59 9.92 18.51
CA GLY A 61 -3.12 8.77 17.78
C GLY A 61 -2.08 7.81 17.15
N SER A 62 -0.79 8.16 17.13
CA SER A 62 0.32 7.38 16.51
C SER A 62 0.71 6.04 17.20
N ARG A 63 -0.17 5.40 17.98
CA ARG A 63 0.16 4.11 18.63
C ARG A 63 0.30 2.92 17.66
N GLY A 64 -0.19 3.05 16.43
CA GLY A 64 -0.33 1.95 15.45
C GLY A 64 0.99 1.38 14.91
N ILE A 65 1.87 2.18 14.31
CA ILE A 65 3.04 1.63 13.57
C ILE A 65 4.17 1.22 14.51
N SER A 66 4.26 1.83 15.70
CA SER A 66 5.04 1.29 16.79
C SER A 66 4.62 -0.15 17.16
N ALA A 67 3.38 -0.55 16.91
CA ALA A 67 2.93 -1.93 17.04
C ALA A 67 3.43 -2.80 15.88
N LEU A 68 3.37 -2.34 14.62
CA LEU A 68 3.96 -3.09 13.48
C LEU A 68 5.45 -3.38 13.66
N LEU A 69 6.22 -2.35 14.05
CA LEU A 69 7.66 -2.52 14.31
C LEU A 69 7.91 -3.39 15.54
N ARG A 70 6.99 -3.43 16.50
CA ARG A 70 7.07 -4.40 17.61
C ARG A 70 6.78 -5.81 17.12
N CYS A 71 5.77 -6.01 16.26
CA CYS A 71 5.49 -7.30 15.63
C CYS A 71 6.70 -7.82 14.84
N THR A 72 7.47 -6.95 14.17
CA THR A 72 8.71 -7.36 13.49
C THR A 72 9.89 -7.59 14.44
N LYS A 73 9.93 -6.93 15.62
CA LYS A 73 10.97 -7.18 16.64
C LYS A 73 10.90 -8.59 17.23
N PHE A 74 9.73 -9.23 17.27
CA PHE A 74 9.60 -10.61 17.77
C PHE A 74 10.18 -11.67 16.82
N VAL A 75 10.44 -11.31 15.55
CA VAL A 75 11.17 -12.18 14.63
C VAL A 75 12.65 -12.12 14.97
N LYS A 76 13.30 -13.29 15.12
CA LYS A 76 14.74 -13.36 15.38
C LYS A 76 15.51 -12.67 14.24
N ASP A 77 16.54 -11.92 14.57
CA ASP A 77 17.31 -11.18 13.57
C ASP A 77 17.94 -12.10 12.50
N GLU A 78 18.33 -13.31 12.89
CA GLU A 78 18.80 -14.34 11.95
C GLU A 78 17.75 -14.71 10.89
N ASP A 79 16.47 -14.83 11.27
CA ASP A 79 15.40 -15.16 10.35
C ASP A 79 15.12 -14.02 9.37
N LYS A 80 15.26 -12.76 9.83
CA LYS A 80 15.15 -11.56 8.98
C LYS A 80 16.22 -11.57 7.91
N PHE A 81 17.48 -11.74 8.30
CA PHE A 81 18.59 -11.71 7.34
C PHE A 81 18.60 -12.93 6.42
N ARG A 82 18.14 -14.09 6.91
CA ARG A 82 17.92 -15.28 6.06
C ARG A 82 16.79 -15.06 5.06
N ALA A 83 15.72 -14.36 5.44
CA ALA A 83 14.67 -14.01 4.50
C ALA A 83 15.16 -13.02 3.45
N VAL A 84 15.92 -11.99 3.87
CA VAL A 84 16.49 -11.02 2.93
C VAL A 84 17.48 -11.72 2.00
N SER A 85 18.32 -12.63 2.50
CA SER A 85 19.30 -13.34 1.70
C SER A 85 18.68 -14.15 0.54
N GLN A 86 17.40 -14.53 0.64
CA GLN A 86 16.67 -15.23 -0.42
C GLN A 86 16.10 -14.33 -1.51
N LEU A 87 16.20 -13.00 -1.35
CA LEU A 87 15.81 -12.07 -2.40
C LEU A 87 16.69 -12.23 -3.64
N PRO A 88 16.14 -12.00 -4.85
CA PRO A 88 16.91 -12.06 -6.08
C PRO A 88 17.87 -10.88 -6.14
N ASP A 89 18.94 -11.03 -6.92
CA ASP A 89 19.92 -9.97 -7.13
C ASP A 89 19.56 -9.06 -8.33
N ASP A 90 18.32 -9.14 -8.82
CA ASP A 90 17.78 -8.35 -9.92
C ASP A 90 16.45 -7.72 -9.47
N TRP A 91 16.36 -6.38 -9.52
CA TRP A 91 15.17 -5.63 -9.16
C TRP A 91 13.97 -5.98 -10.04
N THR A 92 14.20 -6.27 -11.32
CA THR A 92 13.11 -6.57 -12.28
C THR A 92 12.40 -7.89 -11.95
N ALA A 93 13.05 -8.78 -11.20
CA ALA A 93 12.47 -10.05 -10.75
C ALA A 93 11.56 -9.90 -9.52
N PHE A 94 11.60 -8.78 -8.80
CA PHE A 94 10.86 -8.58 -7.54
C PHE A 94 9.35 -8.77 -7.71
N PRO A 95 8.67 -8.13 -8.69
CA PRO A 95 7.23 -8.32 -8.90
C PRO A 95 6.85 -9.79 -9.09
N GLY A 96 7.64 -10.54 -9.88
CA GLY A 96 7.38 -11.95 -10.18
C GLY A 96 7.40 -12.86 -8.95
N LEU A 97 8.15 -12.48 -7.93
CA LEU A 97 8.29 -13.26 -6.70
C LEU A 97 7.15 -13.08 -5.71
N LEU A 98 6.33 -12.03 -5.84
CA LEU A 98 5.15 -11.85 -4.97
C LEU A 98 4.21 -13.05 -5.08
N ALA A 99 3.97 -13.52 -6.30
CA ALA A 99 3.09 -14.64 -6.58
C ALA A 99 3.76 -16.02 -6.38
N SER A 100 5.03 -16.06 -5.98
CA SER A 100 5.77 -17.31 -5.86
C SER A 100 5.43 -18.02 -4.54
N PRO A 101 5.01 -19.30 -4.58
CA PRO A 101 4.79 -20.08 -3.36
C PRO A 101 6.11 -20.50 -2.69
N ARG A 102 7.25 -20.34 -3.38
CA ARG A 102 8.57 -20.77 -2.90
C ARG A 102 9.27 -19.72 -2.03
N ILE A 103 8.78 -18.50 -2.03
CA ILE A 103 9.40 -17.39 -1.31
C ILE A 103 8.86 -17.34 0.12
N PRO A 104 9.72 -17.25 1.15
CA PRO A 104 9.27 -17.13 2.53
C PRO A 104 8.36 -15.91 2.73
N PRO A 105 7.38 -15.98 3.65
CA PRO A 105 6.47 -14.87 3.91
C PRO A 105 7.19 -13.55 4.25
N LEU A 106 8.29 -13.62 5.01
CA LEU A 106 9.06 -12.44 5.39
C LEU A 106 9.77 -11.79 4.19
N SER A 107 10.32 -12.59 3.28
CA SER A 107 10.92 -12.12 2.03
C SER A 107 9.87 -11.48 1.13
N ARG A 108 8.71 -12.12 0.99
CA ARG A 108 7.57 -11.63 0.21
C ARG A 108 7.08 -10.28 0.73
N ARG A 109 6.93 -10.15 2.04
CA ARG A 109 6.57 -8.89 2.69
C ARG A 109 7.60 -7.80 2.43
N LEU A 110 8.89 -8.10 2.56
CA LEU A 110 9.95 -7.14 2.26
C LEU A 110 9.92 -6.70 0.79
N ILE A 111 9.71 -7.62 -0.16
CA ILE A 111 9.54 -7.29 -1.58
C ILE A 111 8.37 -6.31 -1.75
N LEU A 112 7.21 -6.62 -1.15
CA LEU A 112 6.03 -5.76 -1.25
C LEU A 112 6.28 -4.38 -0.63
N THR A 113 6.89 -4.33 0.55
CA THR A 113 7.27 -3.08 1.21
C THR A 113 8.22 -2.25 0.34
N LEU A 114 9.23 -2.88 -0.28
CA LEU A 114 10.17 -2.17 -1.17
C LEU A 114 9.47 -1.65 -2.43
N LEU A 115 8.61 -2.45 -3.07
CA LEU A 115 7.82 -2.00 -4.21
C LEU A 115 6.90 -0.82 -3.84
N PHE A 116 6.21 -0.92 -2.70
CA PHE A 116 5.41 0.16 -2.15
C PHE A 116 6.26 1.41 -1.87
N GLY A 117 7.42 1.24 -1.27
CA GLY A 117 8.38 2.31 -1.02
C GLY A 117 8.80 3.04 -2.30
N VAL A 118 9.13 2.30 -3.35
CA VAL A 118 9.64 2.84 -4.61
C VAL A 118 8.56 3.52 -5.45
N TYR A 119 7.38 2.90 -5.56
CA TYR A 119 6.35 3.36 -6.50
C TYR A 119 5.29 4.25 -5.84
N ILE A 120 5.13 4.21 -4.52
CA ILE A 120 4.14 4.99 -3.79
C ILE A 120 4.81 5.97 -2.83
N VAL A 121 5.76 5.52 -2.00
CA VAL A 121 6.38 6.42 -1.00
C VAL A 121 7.36 7.41 -1.60
N ALA A 122 8.26 6.97 -2.49
CA ALA A 122 9.29 7.85 -3.04
C ALA A 122 8.70 9.04 -3.82
N PRO A 123 7.69 8.86 -4.70
CA PRO A 123 7.11 9.98 -5.45
C PRO A 123 6.47 11.04 -4.56
N THR A 124 5.77 10.65 -3.49
CA THR A 124 5.12 11.63 -2.60
C THR A 124 6.13 12.46 -1.81
N LEU A 125 7.26 11.87 -1.43
CA LEU A 125 8.35 12.58 -0.77
C LEU A 125 8.98 13.65 -1.68
N VAL A 126 8.97 13.44 -3.00
CA VAL A 126 9.48 14.42 -3.97
C VAL A 126 8.46 15.55 -4.15
N SER A 127 7.19 15.22 -4.33
CA SER A 127 6.11 16.20 -4.53
C SER A 127 5.93 17.15 -3.34
N SER A 128 6.25 16.72 -2.12
CA SER A 128 6.15 17.55 -0.92
C SER A 128 7.26 18.61 -0.78
N GLY A 129 8.39 18.45 -1.46
CA GLY A 129 9.60 19.25 -1.18
C GLY A 129 9.88 20.37 -2.18
N THR A 130 9.28 20.32 -3.37
CA THR A 130 9.56 21.27 -4.44
C THR A 130 8.26 21.71 -5.09
N GLY A 131 7.80 22.93 -4.82
CA GLY A 131 6.66 23.57 -5.51
C GLY A 131 6.84 23.76 -7.02
N SER A 132 7.91 23.20 -7.59
CA SER A 132 8.10 23.07 -9.03
C SER A 132 7.36 21.82 -9.50
N GLY A 133 6.21 22.03 -10.15
CA GLY A 133 5.39 21.01 -10.83
C GLY A 133 6.07 20.34 -12.03
N THR A 134 7.40 20.18 -11.99
CA THR A 134 8.09 19.24 -12.86
C THR A 134 7.66 17.86 -12.45
N ASP A 135 6.73 17.29 -13.22
CA ASP A 135 6.35 15.88 -13.25
C ASP A 135 7.62 15.05 -13.12
N CYS A 136 7.94 14.66 -11.88
CA CYS A 136 9.00 13.72 -11.59
C CYS A 136 8.49 12.39 -12.12
N THR A 137 8.68 12.25 -13.44
CA THR A 137 8.38 11.17 -14.34
C THR A 137 7.96 9.95 -13.58
N ALA A 138 6.65 9.63 -13.67
CA ALA A 138 6.08 8.38 -13.24
C ALA A 138 7.07 7.27 -13.60
N LYS A 139 7.83 6.81 -12.60
CA LYS A 139 8.79 5.73 -12.80
C LYS A 139 7.99 4.61 -13.41
N SER A 140 8.34 4.22 -14.63
CA SER A 140 7.53 3.28 -15.40
C SER A 140 7.30 2.04 -14.56
N LEU A 141 6.05 1.79 -14.19
CA LEU A 141 5.70 0.61 -13.42
C LEU A 141 6.15 -0.63 -14.20
N PRO A 142 6.59 -1.70 -13.52
CA PRO A 142 6.95 -2.93 -14.21
C PRO A 142 5.72 -3.42 -15.00
N PRO A 143 5.87 -3.75 -16.31
CA PRO A 143 4.73 -4.00 -17.20
C PRO A 143 3.83 -5.16 -16.75
N ASN A 144 4.38 -6.08 -15.95
CA ASN A 144 3.66 -7.25 -15.43
C ASN A 144 3.25 -7.12 -13.95
N LEU A 145 3.49 -5.98 -13.30
CA LEU A 145 3.22 -5.81 -11.87
C LEU A 145 1.75 -6.09 -11.54
N ARG A 146 0.83 -5.60 -12.38
CA ARG A 146 -0.61 -5.86 -12.25
C ARG A 146 -0.93 -7.35 -12.19
N GLY A 147 -0.38 -8.14 -13.12
CA GLY A 147 -0.60 -9.59 -13.18
C GLY A 147 -0.06 -10.28 -11.92
N HIS A 148 1.13 -9.91 -11.48
CA HIS A 148 1.74 -10.47 -10.27
C HIS A 148 1.00 -10.12 -8.99
N LEU A 149 0.47 -8.89 -8.86
CA LEU A 149 -0.36 -8.49 -7.73
C LEU A 149 -1.68 -9.27 -7.68
N ARG A 150 -2.34 -9.49 -8.83
CA ARG A 150 -3.55 -10.35 -8.90
C ARG A 150 -3.26 -11.76 -8.41
N SER A 151 -2.16 -12.36 -8.88
CA SER A 151 -1.75 -13.70 -8.46
C SER A 151 -1.37 -13.75 -6.98
N TYR A 152 -0.68 -12.74 -6.47
CA TYR A 152 -0.36 -12.61 -5.04
C TYR A 152 -1.62 -12.53 -4.17
N MET A 153 -2.58 -11.67 -4.51
CA MET A 153 -3.83 -11.53 -3.75
C MET A 153 -4.62 -12.84 -3.73
N SER A 154 -4.70 -13.53 -4.87
CA SER A 154 -5.33 -14.84 -4.95
C SER A 154 -4.60 -15.90 -4.12
N LEU A 155 -3.26 -15.90 -4.16
CA LEU A 155 -2.44 -16.82 -3.37
C LEU A 155 -2.71 -16.62 -1.87
N ARG A 156 -2.74 -15.37 -1.39
CA ARG A 156 -2.96 -15.04 0.02
C ARG A 156 -4.32 -15.48 0.54
N ILE A 157 -5.38 -15.25 -0.23
CA ILE A 157 -6.73 -15.70 0.14
C ILE A 157 -6.78 -17.23 0.23
N ASN A 158 -6.15 -17.92 -0.72
CA ASN A 158 -6.11 -19.39 -0.71
C ASN A 158 -5.24 -19.94 0.43
N GLU A 159 -4.10 -19.31 0.73
CA GLU A 159 -3.24 -19.67 1.87
C GLU A 159 -4.01 -19.57 3.19
N GLU A 160 -4.81 -18.52 3.40
CA GLU A 160 -5.55 -18.32 4.64
C GLU A 160 -6.81 -19.18 4.73
N ARG A 161 -7.56 -19.35 3.62
CA ARG A 161 -8.73 -20.24 3.58
C ARG A 161 -8.35 -21.71 3.71
N GLY A 162 -7.20 -22.14 3.18
CA GLY A 162 -6.74 -23.53 3.29
C GLY A 162 -6.44 -23.98 4.72
N VAL A 163 -6.21 -23.04 5.65
CA VAL A 163 -5.96 -23.31 7.07
C VAL A 163 -7.26 -23.47 7.87
N THR A 164 -8.34 -22.82 7.42
CA THR A 164 -9.66 -22.87 8.07
C THR A 164 -10.59 -23.77 7.27
N SER A 165 -10.92 -24.96 7.80
CA SER A 165 -11.93 -25.94 7.37
C SER A 165 -12.79 -25.61 6.12
N PRO A 166 -12.99 -26.56 5.19
CA PRO A 166 -13.76 -26.35 3.96
C PRO A 166 -15.26 -26.23 4.25
N LEU A 167 -15.72 -25.03 4.64
CA LEU A 167 -17.14 -24.73 4.79
C LEU A 167 -17.43 -23.34 4.18
N ASP A 168 -18.31 -23.38 3.18
CA ASP A 168 -18.94 -22.29 2.42
C ASP A 168 -18.06 -21.38 1.54
N ASP A 169 -17.91 -21.78 0.26
CA ASP A 169 -17.31 -21.00 -0.85
C ASP A 169 -17.97 -19.63 -1.11
N ASN A 170 -19.14 -19.37 -0.53
CA ASN A 170 -19.90 -18.13 -0.76
C ASN A 170 -19.70 -17.04 0.28
N ASP A 171 -18.94 -17.29 1.35
CA ASP A 171 -18.76 -16.28 2.37
C ASP A 171 -17.68 -15.26 1.97
N LEU A 172 -18.13 -14.05 1.63
CA LEU A 172 -17.30 -12.83 1.53
C LEU A 172 -16.85 -12.34 2.93
N ASN A 173 -16.72 -13.26 3.87
CA ASN A 173 -16.32 -12.93 5.22
C ASN A 173 -14.84 -12.48 5.25
N PRO A 174 -14.53 -11.48 6.09
CA PRO A 174 -13.15 -11.07 6.36
C PRO A 174 -12.32 -12.27 6.84
N LEU A 175 -11.02 -12.19 6.64
CA LEU A 175 -10.12 -13.25 7.07
C LEU A 175 -10.00 -13.21 8.62
N PRO A 176 -10.44 -14.26 9.34
CA PRO A 176 -10.73 -14.20 10.78
C PRO A 176 -9.49 -14.04 11.68
N TYR A 177 -8.27 -14.16 11.14
CA TYR A 177 -7.00 -14.15 11.89
C TYR A 177 -5.90 -13.27 11.29
N ALA A 178 -6.26 -12.29 10.45
CA ALA A 178 -5.24 -11.43 9.84
C ALA A 178 -4.55 -10.56 10.91
N SER A 179 -3.26 -10.79 11.13
CA SER A 179 -2.48 -9.96 12.05
C SER A 179 -2.42 -8.51 11.56
N LEU A 180 -2.07 -7.56 12.44
CA LEU A 180 -1.84 -6.16 12.03
C LEU A 180 -0.84 -6.06 10.86
N LEU A 181 0.13 -6.96 10.82
CA LEU A 181 1.17 -6.99 9.81
C LEU A 181 0.66 -7.52 8.47
N ASP A 182 -0.22 -8.52 8.48
CA ASP A 182 -0.87 -9.03 7.26
C ASP A 182 -1.84 -7.98 6.70
N ARG A 183 -2.59 -7.29 7.57
CA ARG A 183 -3.47 -6.18 7.15
C ARG A 183 -2.68 -5.05 6.49
N ALA A 184 -1.54 -4.66 7.05
CA ALA A 184 -0.68 -3.65 6.43
C ALA A 184 -0.11 -4.13 5.08
N GLU A 185 0.26 -5.40 4.97
CA GLU A 185 0.69 -6.03 3.73
C GLU A 185 -0.41 -5.96 2.65
N TYR A 186 -1.66 -6.31 3.01
CA TYR A 186 -2.81 -6.20 2.12
C TYR A 186 -3.09 -4.76 1.69
N ALA A 187 -2.98 -3.81 2.60
CA ALA A 187 -3.10 -2.39 2.27
C ALA A 187 -2.05 -1.95 1.24
N MET A 188 -0.79 -2.37 1.39
CA MET A 188 0.28 -2.06 0.42
C MET A 188 0.01 -2.68 -0.94
N ALA A 189 -0.43 -3.95 -0.98
CA ALA A 189 -0.76 -4.64 -2.23
C ALA A 189 -1.95 -3.99 -2.96
N LEU A 190 -3.00 -3.62 -2.22
CA LEU A 190 -4.17 -2.92 -2.75
C LEU A 190 -3.80 -1.53 -3.30
N SER A 191 -2.92 -0.80 -2.60
CA SER A 191 -2.45 0.51 -3.04
C SER A 191 -1.61 0.41 -4.31
N LEU A 192 -0.68 -0.54 -4.38
CA LEU A 192 0.10 -0.82 -5.59
C LEU A 192 -0.79 -1.25 -6.75
N PHE A 193 -1.82 -2.04 -6.46
CA PHE A 193 -2.77 -2.50 -7.47
C PHE A 193 -3.58 -1.33 -8.06
N ALA A 194 -4.12 -0.46 -7.21
CA ALA A 194 -4.81 0.75 -7.63
C ALA A 194 -3.90 1.66 -8.47
N LEU A 195 -2.62 1.79 -8.09
CA LEU A 195 -1.64 2.54 -8.88
C LEU A 195 -1.44 1.94 -10.28
N THR A 196 -1.37 0.61 -10.41
CA THR A 196 -1.23 -0.03 -11.73
C THR A 196 -2.46 0.15 -12.63
N GLU A 197 -3.64 0.37 -12.07
CA GLU A 197 -4.88 0.61 -12.83
C GLU A 197 -5.04 2.07 -13.27
N HIS A 198 -4.48 3.02 -12.51
CA HIS A 198 -4.46 4.45 -12.89
C HIS A 198 -3.46 4.79 -13.97
N THR A 199 -2.49 3.91 -14.23
CA THR A 199 -1.48 4.16 -15.24
C THR A 199 -2.10 3.93 -16.62
N PRO A 200 -2.23 4.96 -17.47
CA PRO A 200 -2.85 4.82 -18.78
C PRO A 200 -1.94 3.96 -19.66
N HIS A 201 -2.11 2.65 -19.61
CA HIS A 201 -1.55 1.79 -20.61
C HIS A 201 -2.27 2.08 -21.92
N ILE A 202 -1.51 2.67 -22.83
CA ILE A 202 -1.85 2.99 -24.21
C ILE A 202 -2.47 1.72 -24.82
N VAL A 203 -3.69 1.83 -25.36
CA VAL A 203 -4.50 0.83 -26.11
C VAL A 203 -5.62 0.08 -25.33
N ASP A 204 -6.79 0.73 -25.24
CA ASP A 204 -8.12 0.26 -25.72
C ASP A 204 -8.84 -0.99 -25.17
N SER A 205 -8.46 -1.57 -24.04
CA SER A 205 -9.36 -2.55 -23.40
C SER A 205 -9.72 -2.14 -21.97
N ILE A 206 -10.94 -1.61 -21.80
CA ILE A 206 -11.68 -1.66 -20.53
C ILE A 206 -11.99 -3.14 -20.26
N GLU A 207 -10.97 -3.95 -19.99
CA GLU A 207 -11.17 -5.27 -19.43
C GLU A 207 -11.66 -5.07 -18.01
N ARG A 208 -12.99 -5.06 -17.86
CA ARG A 208 -13.62 -5.18 -16.56
C ARG A 208 -13.03 -6.42 -15.89
N PHE A 209 -12.65 -6.25 -14.63
CA PHE A 209 -12.11 -7.34 -13.83
C PHE A 209 -13.02 -8.57 -13.89
N ARG A 210 -12.42 -9.75 -13.97
CA ARG A 210 -13.19 -10.98 -13.77
C ARG A 210 -13.84 -10.93 -12.38
N PRO A 211 -15.08 -11.40 -12.20
CA PRO A 211 -15.78 -11.36 -10.91
C PRO A 211 -14.94 -11.90 -9.75
N HIS A 212 -14.21 -12.98 -9.99
CA HIS A 212 -13.30 -13.58 -9.01
C HIS A 212 -12.19 -12.63 -8.51
N THR A 213 -11.59 -11.82 -9.40
CA THR A 213 -10.56 -10.85 -9.01
C THR A 213 -11.15 -9.75 -8.13
N LEU A 214 -12.36 -9.27 -8.46
CA LEU A 214 -13.07 -8.30 -7.63
C LEU A 214 -13.43 -8.87 -6.26
N SER A 215 -13.93 -10.10 -6.21
CA SER A 215 -14.21 -10.78 -4.94
C SER A 215 -12.96 -10.88 -4.07
N ASN A 216 -11.81 -11.23 -4.66
CA ASN A 216 -10.55 -11.31 -3.92
C ASN A 216 -10.10 -9.96 -3.37
N ILE A 217 -10.12 -8.92 -4.21
CA ILE A 217 -9.79 -7.55 -3.77
C ILE A 217 -10.73 -7.12 -2.66
N PHE A 218 -12.02 -7.44 -2.79
CA PHE A 218 -13.03 -7.09 -1.81
C PHE A 218 -12.82 -7.79 -0.46
N VAL A 219 -12.50 -9.08 -0.45
CA VAL A 219 -12.15 -9.83 0.78
C VAL A 219 -10.94 -9.20 1.46
N LEU A 220 -9.88 -8.88 0.72
CA LEU A 220 -8.69 -8.22 1.29
C LEU A 220 -9.03 -6.82 1.81
N LEU A 221 -9.84 -6.06 1.09
CA LEU A 221 -10.28 -4.73 1.49
C LEU A 221 -11.08 -4.78 2.80
N LEU A 222 -12.01 -5.74 2.92
CA LEU A 222 -12.76 -5.98 4.15
C LEU A 222 -11.82 -6.33 5.31
N THR A 223 -10.84 -7.20 5.08
CA THR A 223 -9.82 -7.57 6.07
C THR A 223 -8.99 -6.36 6.52
N VAL A 224 -8.67 -5.44 5.59
CA VAL A 224 -7.98 -4.19 5.95
C VAL A 224 -8.89 -3.24 6.73
N ILE A 225 -10.15 -3.10 6.35
CA ILE A 225 -11.06 -2.13 6.98
C ILE A 225 -11.47 -2.57 8.38
N GLN A 226 -11.62 -3.87 8.63
CA GLN A 226 -12.11 -4.33 9.92
C GLN A 226 -11.08 -4.15 11.02
N PRO A 227 -11.44 -3.54 12.16
CA PRO A 227 -10.53 -3.37 13.28
C PRO A 227 -10.05 -4.73 13.78
N SER A 228 -8.78 -4.82 14.17
CA SER A 228 -8.22 -6.03 14.77
C SER A 228 -9.03 -6.43 16.00
N THR A 229 -9.50 -7.67 16.03
CA THR A 229 -10.37 -8.28 17.06
C THR A 229 -9.76 -8.35 18.46
N ASP A 230 -8.50 -7.95 18.63
CA ASP A 230 -7.79 -7.95 19.92
C ASP A 230 -8.44 -7.01 20.97
N SER A 231 -9.29 -6.07 20.55
CA SER A 231 -10.16 -5.31 21.46
C SER A 231 -11.48 -6.06 21.67
N SER A 232 -11.50 -6.94 22.68
CA SER A 232 -12.64 -7.77 23.13
C SER A 232 -13.92 -6.99 23.51
N GLU A 233 -13.89 -5.65 23.49
CA GLU A 233 -15.01 -4.80 23.87
C GLU A 233 -15.76 -4.32 22.61
N LEU A 234 -17.01 -4.76 22.44
CA LEU A 234 -18.03 -4.28 21.49
C LEU A 234 -18.12 -4.97 20.12
N GLN A 235 -18.40 -6.28 20.11
CA GLN A 235 -19.01 -6.95 18.95
C GLN A 235 -20.48 -6.54 18.70
N GLY A 236 -21.12 -5.79 19.61
CA GLY A 236 -22.57 -5.54 19.62
C GLY A 236 -23.12 -4.43 18.71
N SER A 237 -22.27 -3.60 18.10
CA SER A 237 -22.74 -2.62 17.10
C SER A 237 -21.66 -2.34 16.07
N ARG A 238 -21.64 -3.18 15.04
CA ARG A 238 -20.81 -3.07 13.83
C ARG A 238 -21.26 -1.89 12.95
N ARG A 239 -21.47 -0.71 13.53
CA ARG A 239 -21.70 0.52 12.77
C ARG A 239 -20.33 1.03 12.35
N LEU A 240 -20.18 1.24 11.05
CA LEU A 240 -19.03 1.88 10.42
C LEU A 240 -18.92 3.33 10.90
N SER A 241 -18.47 3.53 12.14
CA SER A 241 -18.15 4.86 12.68
C SER A 241 -16.82 5.32 12.09
N THR A 242 -16.68 6.62 11.87
CA THR A 242 -15.44 7.23 11.38
C THR A 242 -14.25 6.78 12.24
N LEU A 243 -13.18 6.31 11.59
CA LEU A 243 -11.96 5.86 12.26
C LEU A 243 -11.29 7.06 12.95
N GLN A 244 -11.52 7.21 14.26
CA GLN A 244 -10.85 8.22 15.08
C GLN A 244 -9.35 7.92 15.22
N THR A 245 -8.99 6.63 15.26
CA THR A 245 -7.62 6.17 15.26
C THR A 245 -7.38 5.31 14.03
N LEU A 246 -6.53 5.80 13.12
CA LEU A 246 -6.08 4.97 12.00
C LEU A 246 -5.02 4.00 12.50
N ASP A 247 -5.30 2.72 12.35
CA ASP A 247 -4.27 1.70 12.46
C ASP A 247 -3.33 1.76 11.24
N PRO A 248 -2.20 1.03 11.26
CA PRO A 248 -1.22 1.06 10.19
C PRO A 248 -1.75 0.68 8.81
N ALA A 249 -2.67 -0.28 8.74
CA ALA A 249 -3.23 -0.73 7.48
C ALA A 249 -4.19 0.32 6.91
N HIS A 250 -5.01 0.93 7.77
CA HIS A 250 -5.85 2.06 7.40
C HIS A 250 -5.00 3.26 6.97
N ARG A 251 -3.88 3.55 7.62
CA ARG A 251 -2.95 4.62 7.20
C ARG A 251 -2.43 4.37 5.79
N VAL A 252 -1.93 3.16 5.51
CA VAL A 252 -1.44 2.85 4.16
C VAL A 252 -2.51 3.08 3.09
N LEU A 253 -3.78 2.73 3.36
CA LEU A 253 -4.89 2.95 2.41
C LEU A 253 -5.45 4.38 2.36
N LEU A 254 -5.48 5.09 3.49
CA LEU A 254 -6.26 6.32 3.66
C LEU A 254 -5.40 7.57 3.92
N ASP A 255 -4.09 7.43 4.11
CA ASP A 255 -3.21 8.58 4.23
C ASP A 255 -3.31 9.45 2.98
N CYS A 256 -3.39 10.76 3.16
CA CYS A 256 -3.64 11.72 2.10
C CYS A 256 -2.57 11.69 1.01
N ASN A 257 -1.34 11.29 1.36
CA ASN A 257 -0.23 11.21 0.41
C ASN A 257 -0.34 9.98 -0.51
N TYR A 258 -0.85 8.85 -0.01
CA TYR A 258 -0.83 7.56 -0.72
C TYR A 258 -2.22 7.08 -1.14
N GLY A 259 -3.20 7.32 -0.29
CA GLY A 259 -4.57 6.86 -0.40
C GLY A 259 -5.36 7.52 -1.52
N ARG A 260 -4.90 8.64 -2.08
CA ARG A 260 -5.55 9.32 -3.22
C ARG A 260 -5.76 8.37 -4.40
N HIS A 261 -4.73 7.62 -4.79
CA HIS A 261 -4.83 6.65 -5.88
C HIS A 261 -5.80 5.53 -5.54
N PHE A 262 -5.72 4.99 -4.32
CA PHE A 262 -6.59 3.91 -3.90
C PHE A 262 -8.06 4.32 -3.88
N VAL A 263 -8.39 5.42 -3.19
CA VAL A 263 -9.77 5.93 -3.06
C VAL A 263 -10.35 6.31 -4.42
N SER A 264 -9.58 7.04 -5.25
CA SER A 264 -10.02 7.35 -6.62
C SER A 264 -10.27 6.09 -7.45
N TRP A 265 -9.40 5.09 -7.35
CA TRP A 265 -9.59 3.81 -8.01
C TRP A 265 -10.88 3.13 -7.52
N THR A 266 -11.16 3.16 -6.21
CA THR A 266 -12.38 2.58 -5.64
C THR A 266 -13.65 3.15 -6.27
N TRP A 267 -13.71 4.47 -6.49
CA TRP A 267 -14.86 5.11 -7.13
C TRP A 267 -15.03 4.69 -8.59
N SER A 268 -13.93 4.43 -9.29
CA SER A 268 -13.96 4.00 -10.69
C SER A 268 -14.26 2.50 -10.86
N ALA A 269 -13.79 1.68 -9.93
CA ALA A 269 -13.83 0.22 -10.04
C ALA A 269 -15.19 -0.38 -9.65
N TRP A 270 -15.96 0.32 -8.81
CA TRP A 270 -17.21 -0.18 -8.27
C TRP A 270 -18.41 0.65 -8.72
N ASP A 271 -19.45 -0.06 -9.17
CA ASP A 271 -20.75 0.53 -9.47
C ASP A 271 -21.46 0.94 -8.17
N VAL A 272 -22.18 2.06 -8.20
CA VAL A 272 -23.07 2.54 -7.12
C VAL A 272 -24.11 1.49 -6.76
N ARG A 273 -24.48 0.61 -7.71
CA ARG A 273 -25.41 -0.50 -7.49
C ARG A 273 -24.78 -1.72 -6.82
N SER A 274 -23.47 -1.70 -6.56
CA SER A 274 -22.79 -2.80 -5.89
C SER A 274 -23.31 -2.93 -4.44
N PRO A 275 -23.54 -4.16 -3.94
CA PRO A 275 -23.87 -4.38 -2.53
C PRO A 275 -22.76 -3.87 -1.57
N HIS A 276 -21.61 -3.51 -2.12
CA HIS A 276 -20.43 -3.04 -1.41
C HIS A 276 -20.34 -1.50 -1.31
N TYR A 277 -21.37 -0.78 -1.75
CA TYR A 277 -21.42 0.68 -1.72
C TYR A 277 -21.16 1.28 -0.32
N SER A 278 -21.61 0.61 0.75
CA SER A 278 -21.39 1.05 2.13
C SER A 278 -19.91 1.12 2.51
N ILE A 279 -19.09 0.22 1.97
CA ILE A 279 -17.64 0.16 2.23
C ILE A 279 -16.92 1.27 1.50
N ILE A 280 -17.29 1.54 0.25
CA ILE A 280 -16.75 2.66 -0.52
C ILE A 280 -17.13 3.98 0.13
N THR A 281 -18.38 4.11 0.58
CA THR A 281 -18.85 5.27 1.33
C THR A 281 -18.03 5.47 2.60
N PHE A 282 -17.82 4.40 3.37
CA PHE A 282 -17.01 4.43 4.57
C PHE A 282 -15.54 4.82 4.30
N LEU A 283 -14.91 4.23 3.28
CA LEU A 283 -13.54 4.59 2.88
C LEU A 283 -13.45 6.06 2.47
N THR A 284 -14.43 6.52 1.70
CA THR A 284 -14.51 7.90 1.23
C THR A 284 -14.65 8.87 2.40
N ILE A 285 -15.59 8.63 3.30
CA ILE A 285 -15.80 9.46 4.49
C ILE A 285 -14.55 9.44 5.38
N SER A 286 -13.96 8.27 5.59
CA SER A 286 -12.75 8.13 6.40
C SER A 286 -11.59 8.89 5.78
N TRP A 287 -11.37 8.78 4.47
CA TRP A 287 -10.35 9.53 3.75
C TRP A 287 -10.57 11.05 3.84
N LEU A 288 -11.81 11.52 3.64
CA LEU A 288 -12.15 12.94 3.76
C LEU A 288 -11.93 13.49 5.17
N HIS A 289 -12.28 12.70 6.19
CA HIS A 289 -12.03 13.05 7.58
C HIS A 289 -10.52 13.19 7.85
N GLN A 290 -9.70 12.29 7.31
CA GLN A 290 -8.25 12.35 7.45
C GLN A 290 -7.64 13.54 6.70
N LEU A 291 -8.16 13.85 5.52
CA LEU A 291 -7.76 15.04 4.76
C LEU A 291 -8.09 16.33 5.52
N ALA A 292 -9.28 16.41 6.13
CA ALA A 292 -9.66 17.54 6.96
C ALA A 292 -8.76 17.69 8.20
N HIS A 293 -8.49 16.58 8.89
CA HIS A 293 -7.61 16.56 10.06
C HIS A 293 -6.18 16.99 9.70
N TRP A 294 -5.60 16.44 8.62
CA TRP A 294 -4.25 16.80 8.16
C TRP A 294 -4.12 18.30 7.88
N ARG A 295 -5.14 18.93 7.28
CA ARG A 295 -5.13 20.39 7.08
C ARG A 295 -5.16 21.18 8.36
N GLN A 296 -5.99 20.78 9.33
CA GLN A 296 -6.04 21.47 10.62
C GLN A 296 -4.67 21.43 11.30
N THR A 297 -3.95 20.31 11.21
CA THR A 297 -2.58 20.21 11.75
C THR A 297 -1.60 21.12 11.01
N GLN A 298 -1.66 21.20 9.68
CA GLN A 298 -0.79 22.08 8.88
C GLN A 298 -1.03 23.57 9.16
N GLN A 299 -2.30 23.99 9.24
CA GLN A 299 -2.66 25.38 9.55
C GLN A 299 -2.21 25.81 10.95
N SER A 300 -2.23 24.90 11.92
CA SER A 300 -1.74 25.18 13.27
C SER A 300 -0.22 25.38 13.32
N GLU A 301 0.53 24.79 12.38
CA GLU A 301 2.00 24.92 12.30
C GLU A 301 2.42 26.13 11.46
N SER A 302 1.64 26.51 10.44
CA SER A 302 1.94 27.58 9.49
C SER A 302 1.63 29.01 9.98
N TYR A 303 0.97 29.20 11.12
CA TYR A 303 0.64 30.53 11.68
C TYR A 303 1.86 31.41 12.05
N GLY A 304 3.08 31.00 11.67
CA GLY A 304 4.31 31.80 11.71
C GLY A 304 4.83 32.31 10.36
N ASP A 305 4.25 31.95 9.20
CA ASP A 305 4.78 32.37 7.88
C ASP A 305 3.66 32.57 6.82
N VAL A 306 3.54 33.80 6.28
CA VAL A 306 2.33 34.35 5.62
C VAL A 306 2.24 34.02 4.11
N GLY A 307 2.83 32.91 3.65
CA GLY A 307 3.07 32.68 2.21
C GLY A 307 2.31 31.54 1.49
N GLU A 308 1.70 30.58 2.19
CA GLU A 308 1.34 29.28 1.58
C GLU A 308 -0.16 29.02 1.28
N ASP A 309 -1.05 29.98 1.56
CA ASP A 309 -2.51 29.74 1.54
C ASP A 309 -3.13 29.54 0.13
N GLU A 310 -2.56 30.10 -0.94
CA GLU A 310 -3.16 30.02 -2.29
C GLU A 310 -3.07 28.64 -2.94
N VAL A 311 -1.98 27.89 -2.71
CA VAL A 311 -1.78 26.57 -3.35
C VAL A 311 -2.72 25.51 -2.77
N SER A 312 -2.92 25.53 -1.46
CA SER A 312 -3.80 24.62 -0.73
C SER A 312 -5.28 24.76 -1.14
N HIS A 313 -5.71 25.97 -1.49
CA HIS A 313 -7.08 26.25 -1.90
C HIS A 313 -7.41 25.72 -3.32
N SER A 314 -6.43 25.73 -4.24
CA SER A 314 -6.61 25.25 -5.61
C SER A 314 -6.80 23.73 -5.71
N ILE A 315 -6.04 22.96 -4.91
CA ILE A 315 -6.14 21.50 -4.82
C ILE A 315 -7.51 21.11 -4.24
N LEU A 316 -7.99 21.89 -3.26
CA LEU A 316 -9.31 21.72 -2.64
C LEU A 316 -10.46 21.85 -3.63
N VAL A 317 -10.43 22.90 -4.45
CA VAL A 317 -11.48 23.14 -5.44
C VAL A 317 -11.47 22.02 -6.47
N LYS A 318 -10.28 21.54 -6.89
CA LYS A 318 -10.16 20.42 -7.81
C LYS A 318 -10.71 19.12 -7.20
N GLU A 319 -10.33 18.77 -5.98
CA GLU A 319 -10.77 17.55 -5.30
C GLU A 319 -12.26 17.59 -4.89
N LEU A 320 -12.75 18.72 -4.35
CA LEU A 320 -14.17 18.91 -4.07
C LEU A 320 -15.01 18.93 -5.34
N SER A 321 -14.48 19.44 -6.46
CA SER A 321 -15.18 19.34 -7.75
C SER A 321 -15.29 17.90 -8.25
N VAL A 322 -14.28 17.05 -7.99
CA VAL A 322 -14.35 15.61 -8.29
C VAL A 322 -15.37 14.92 -7.39
N ILE A 323 -15.36 15.19 -6.08
CA ILE A 323 -16.33 14.63 -5.14
C ILE A 323 -17.74 15.09 -5.48
N LEU A 324 -17.94 16.38 -5.75
CA LEU A 324 -19.23 16.94 -6.18
C LEU A 324 -19.65 16.38 -7.53
N ALA A 325 -18.74 16.18 -8.48
CA ALA A 325 -19.05 15.53 -9.75
C ALA A 325 -19.49 14.08 -9.54
N VAL A 326 -18.79 13.31 -8.71
CA VAL A 326 -19.15 11.91 -8.37
C VAL A 326 -20.50 11.85 -7.63
N LEU A 327 -20.75 12.76 -6.69
CA LEU A 327 -22.00 12.80 -5.92
C LEU A 327 -23.19 13.38 -6.69
N SER A 328 -22.95 14.22 -7.70
CA SER A 328 -23.99 14.86 -8.54
C SER A 328 -24.30 14.10 -9.83
N MET A 329 -23.59 13.01 -10.14
CA MET A 329 -23.88 12.21 -11.32
C MET A 329 -25.23 11.48 -11.17
N PRO A 330 -26.21 11.68 -12.08
CA PRO A 330 -27.32 10.76 -12.20
C PRO A 330 -26.78 9.39 -12.63
N CYS A 331 -27.41 8.30 -12.17
CA CYS A 331 -27.02 6.87 -12.27
C CYS A 331 -26.67 6.28 -13.66
N THR A 332 -26.35 7.08 -14.67
CA THR A 332 -25.97 6.64 -16.02
C THR A 332 -24.45 6.77 -16.22
N SER A 333 -23.75 5.67 -15.97
CA SER A 333 -22.29 5.48 -16.10
C SER A 333 -21.79 5.70 -17.54
N SER A 334 -20.88 6.67 -17.75
CA SER A 334 -19.89 6.64 -18.87
C SER A 334 -18.83 7.76 -18.87
N ARG A 335 -18.90 8.83 -18.06
CA ARG A 335 -18.10 10.07 -18.29
C ARG A 335 -17.07 10.46 -17.21
N VAL A 336 -16.54 9.52 -16.44
CA VAL A 336 -15.64 9.85 -15.31
C VAL A 336 -14.19 10.18 -15.75
N LEU A 337 -13.71 9.66 -16.88
CA LEU A 337 -12.28 9.75 -17.22
C LEU A 337 -11.81 11.10 -17.81
N SER A 338 -12.69 11.98 -18.27
CA SER A 338 -12.29 13.25 -18.91
C SER A 338 -12.14 14.44 -17.95
N VAL A 339 -12.47 14.28 -16.67
CA VAL A 339 -12.39 15.36 -15.65
C VAL A 339 -11.18 15.20 -14.74
N ILE A 340 -10.52 14.04 -14.77
CA ILE A 340 -9.43 13.67 -13.85
C ILE A 340 -8.04 13.88 -14.47
N SER A 341 -7.91 14.01 -15.79
CA SER A 341 -6.71 14.53 -16.48
C SER A 341 -6.74 16.05 -16.50
#